data_AF-A0A520HHJ6-F1
#
_entry.id   AF-A0A520HHJ6-F1
#
_cell.length_a   1.000
_cell.length_b   1.000
_cell.length_c   1.000
_cell.angle_alpha   90.00
_cell.angle_beta   90.00
_cell.angle_gamma   90.00
#
_symmetry.space_group_name_H-M   'P 1'
#
loop_
_entity.id
_entity.type
_entity.pdbx_description
1 polymer ?
#
loop_
_entity_poly.entity_id
_entity_poly.type
_entity_poly.pdbx_seq_one_letter_code
_entity_poly.pdbx_strand_id
1 'polypeptide(L)'
;PAIDATTRRDPAPAASGVVETTVTAAVTAAKNWVFGGNTIVRVGLIILFVGLSFLASYAASAGLFPIELRLALVVAIGIALLAVGFRTRESRPDFGLALQGGGIATIYLTVFAAAKLYALFPVVAAFVLMIVVCALGCALALLQRSQALAVTAFAGGFAVPLLLASGSGTIVMVFVYYTILNLAILFIAQRQAWRVLNLVGFFATFGVATLWGTTSYQPTDFVAAQGFLIASVLIYVATAVLYARSTPGRLGNVVDTTLLFGPALAGFGLQVGLVHDRPFGSAFAAIGFAALYLGVAAWTMRYRRDTFRVMNETMLAIGIGFVTLAVPLALGARWTSA
;
A
#
# COMPACT_ATOMS: atom_id res chain seq x y z
N PRO A 1 -42.61 -49.51 27.21
CA PRO A 1 -42.29 -48.26 26.46
C PRO A 1 -41.57 -47.27 27.38
N ALA A 2 -40.24 -47.37 27.42
CA ALA A 2 -39.38 -46.54 28.26
C ALA A 2 -38.50 -45.67 27.36
N ILE A 3 -38.53 -44.38 27.67
CA ILE A 3 -37.86 -43.25 27.04
C ILE A 3 -36.37 -43.31 27.42
N ASP A 4 -35.43 -43.22 26.45
CA ASP A 4 -34.33 -42.25 26.48
C ASP A 4 -33.43 -42.32 25.23
N ALA A 5 -32.72 -41.22 24.95
CA ALA A 5 -31.62 -40.99 24.00
C ALA A 5 -31.91 -39.88 22.96
N THR A 6 -32.07 -38.65 23.43
CA THR A 6 -31.78 -37.47 22.60
C THR A 6 -30.29 -37.14 22.70
N THR A 7 -29.58 -37.31 21.60
CA THR A 7 -28.19 -36.89 21.42
C THR A 7 -28.12 -35.36 21.40
N ARG A 8 -27.73 -34.75 22.53
CA ARG A 8 -27.42 -33.32 22.62
C ARG A 8 -26.13 -33.06 21.84
N ARG A 9 -26.25 -32.49 20.63
CA ARG A 9 -25.10 -31.89 19.91
C ARG A 9 -24.71 -30.61 20.64
N ASP A 10 -23.48 -30.54 21.14
CA ASP A 10 -22.88 -29.27 21.53
C ASP A 10 -22.70 -28.38 20.28
N PRO A 11 -23.16 -27.11 20.30
CA PRO A 11 -22.85 -26.19 19.22
C PRO A 11 -21.39 -25.74 19.33
N ALA A 12 -20.65 -25.88 18.23
CA ALA A 12 -19.30 -25.33 18.07
C ALA A 12 -19.28 -23.82 18.37
N PRO A 13 -18.23 -23.28 19.01
CA PRO A 13 -18.14 -21.86 19.31
C PRO A 13 -18.12 -21.05 18.00
N ALA A 14 -19.08 -20.13 17.88
CA ALA A 14 -19.25 -19.26 16.74
C ALA A 14 -18.01 -18.38 16.52
N ALA A 15 -17.49 -18.39 15.30
CA ALA A 15 -16.37 -17.57 14.82
C ALA A 15 -16.68 -16.06 14.70
N SER A 16 -17.77 -15.58 15.31
CA SER A 16 -18.23 -14.19 15.25
C SER A 16 -17.52 -13.26 16.24
N GLY A 17 -16.82 -13.78 17.26
CA GLY A 17 -16.21 -12.95 18.31
C GLY A 17 -14.89 -12.26 17.95
N VAL A 18 -14.17 -12.68 16.90
CA VAL A 18 -12.82 -12.15 16.62
C VAL A 18 -12.87 -10.74 16.00
N VAL A 19 -13.89 -10.44 15.21
CA VAL A 19 -14.02 -9.15 14.52
C VAL A 19 -14.46 -8.05 15.50
N GLU A 20 -15.46 -8.32 16.36
CA GLU A 20 -15.93 -7.35 17.35
C GLU A 20 -14.84 -6.98 18.38
N THR A 21 -14.02 -7.95 18.78
CA THR A 21 -12.95 -7.74 19.78
C THR A 21 -11.85 -6.81 19.27
N THR A 22 -11.55 -6.81 17.96
CA THR A 22 -10.51 -5.92 17.39
C THR A 22 -10.97 -4.47 17.23
N VAL A 23 -12.24 -4.25 16.88
CA VAL A 23 -12.82 -2.91 16.75
C VAL A 23 -13.00 -2.27 18.13
N THR A 24 -13.51 -3.02 19.11
CA THR A 24 -13.61 -2.52 20.50
C THR A 24 -12.25 -2.30 21.15
N ALA A 25 -11.24 -3.14 20.86
CA ALA A 25 -9.86 -2.91 21.31
C ALA A 25 -9.27 -1.63 20.69
N ALA A 26 -9.50 -1.37 19.40
CA ALA A 26 -9.05 -0.14 18.74
C ALA A 26 -9.74 1.11 19.28
N VAL A 27 -11.05 1.05 19.55
CA VAL A 27 -11.81 2.15 20.16
C VAL A 27 -11.39 2.40 21.61
N THR A 28 -11.13 1.34 22.38
CA THR A 28 -10.69 1.46 23.77
C THR A 28 -9.24 1.95 23.87
N ALA A 29 -8.37 1.54 22.94
CA ALA A 29 -7.02 2.07 22.79
C ALA A 29 -7.04 3.55 22.36
N ALA A 30 -7.93 3.94 21.43
CA ALA A 30 -8.13 5.34 21.06
C ALA A 30 -8.65 6.17 22.24
N LYS A 31 -9.60 5.65 23.02
CA LYS A 31 -10.14 6.31 24.21
C LYS A 31 -9.06 6.45 25.29
N ASN A 32 -8.29 5.41 25.57
CA ASN A 32 -7.20 5.47 26.55
C ASN A 32 -6.02 6.33 26.05
N TRP A 33 -5.82 6.46 24.74
CA TRP A 33 -4.88 7.40 24.16
C TRP A 33 -5.32 8.86 24.31
N VAL A 34 -6.61 9.15 24.16
CA VAL A 34 -7.19 10.48 24.38
C VAL A 34 -7.22 10.84 25.87
N PHE A 35 -7.49 9.89 26.77
CA PHE A 35 -7.75 10.16 28.19
C PHE A 35 -6.63 9.72 29.17
N GLY A 36 -5.54 9.11 28.69
CA GLY A 36 -4.48 8.57 29.55
C GLY A 36 -3.37 9.55 29.97
N GLY A 37 -3.14 9.64 31.28
CA GLY A 37 -1.90 9.96 32.01
C GLY A 37 -1.22 11.33 31.84
N ASN A 38 -1.26 11.92 30.64
CA ASN A 38 -0.56 13.17 30.33
C ASN A 38 -1.41 14.09 29.43
N THR A 39 -2.72 14.04 29.61
CA THR A 39 -3.72 14.77 28.84
C THR A 39 -3.50 16.27 28.90
N ILE A 40 -3.17 16.82 30.07
CA ILE A 40 -2.92 18.27 30.26
C ILE A 40 -1.77 18.78 29.40
N VAL A 41 -0.64 18.06 29.34
CA VAL A 41 0.52 18.47 28.53
C VAL A 41 0.25 18.27 27.04
N ARG A 42 -0.47 17.21 26.66
CA ARG A 42 -0.88 16.98 25.26
C ARG A 42 -1.85 18.07 24.79
N VAL A 43 -2.83 18.41 25.61
CA VAL A 43 -3.80 19.47 25.37
C VAL A 43 -3.10 20.83 25.32
N GLY A 44 -2.19 21.14 26.25
CA GLY A 44 -1.42 22.38 26.25
C GLY A 44 -0.56 22.53 24.98
N LEU A 45 0.04 21.44 24.50
CA LEU A 45 0.82 21.45 23.27
C LEU A 45 -0.04 21.58 22.01
N ILE A 46 -1.21 20.93 21.97
CA ILE A 46 -2.21 21.12 20.91
C ILE A 46 -2.67 22.57 20.88
N ILE A 47 -3.01 23.15 22.04
CA ILE A 47 -3.46 24.55 22.16
C ILE A 47 -2.36 25.52 21.73
N LEU A 48 -1.11 25.32 22.16
CA LEU A 48 0.01 26.16 21.74
C LEU A 48 0.23 26.07 20.22
N PHE A 49 0.18 24.86 19.66
CA PHE A 49 0.37 24.64 18.23
C PHE A 49 -0.76 25.25 17.40
N VAL A 50 -2.01 25.10 17.87
CA VAL A 50 -3.19 25.77 17.29
C VAL A 50 -3.04 27.28 17.40
N GLY A 51 -2.62 27.81 18.54
CA GLY A 51 -2.39 29.24 18.76
C GLY A 51 -1.33 29.82 17.82
N LEU A 52 -0.18 29.15 17.68
CA LEU A 52 0.85 29.53 16.70
C LEU A 52 0.34 29.44 15.26
N SER A 53 -0.44 28.40 14.94
CA SER A 53 -1.03 28.22 13.61
C SER A 53 -2.04 29.31 13.28
N PHE A 54 -2.86 29.73 14.25
CA PHE A 54 -3.80 30.84 14.12
C PHE A 54 -3.08 32.19 13.99
N LEU A 55 -2.03 32.42 14.77
CA LEU A 55 -1.23 33.64 14.67
C LEU A 55 -0.55 33.74 13.29
N ALA A 56 0.00 32.63 12.80
CA ALA A 56 0.55 32.53 11.45
C ALA A 56 -0.53 32.71 10.37
N SER A 57 -1.71 32.12 10.55
CA SER A 57 -2.87 32.26 9.64
C SER A 57 -3.41 33.70 9.61
N TYR A 58 -3.46 34.38 10.76
CA TYR A 58 -3.86 35.79 10.85
C TYR A 58 -2.84 36.71 10.17
N ALA A 59 -1.54 36.48 10.39
CA ALA A 59 -0.49 37.21 9.69
C ALA A 59 -0.56 36.99 8.17
N ALA A 60 -0.94 35.80 7.72
CA ALA A 60 -1.16 35.48 6.31
C ALA A 60 -2.44 36.11 5.74
N SER A 61 -3.54 36.16 6.49
CA SER A 61 -4.83 36.71 6.04
C SER A 61 -4.87 38.25 6.04
N ALA A 62 -4.00 38.91 6.82
CA ALA A 62 -3.79 40.36 6.78
C ALA A 62 -3.19 40.88 5.46
N GLY A 63 -2.93 40.00 4.46
CA GLY A 63 -2.42 40.38 3.15
C GLY A 63 -0.94 40.74 3.11
N LEU A 64 -0.22 40.59 4.23
CA LEU A 64 1.17 41.03 4.38
C LEU A 64 2.20 40.18 3.62
N PHE A 65 1.84 38.96 3.19
CA PHE A 65 2.78 38.01 2.60
C PHE A 65 2.30 37.39 1.28
N PRO A 66 3.21 37.22 0.29
CA PRO A 66 2.91 36.53 -0.96
C PRO A 66 2.67 35.03 -0.73
N ILE A 67 1.99 34.37 -1.66
CA ILE A 67 1.50 32.99 -1.49
C ILE A 67 2.65 31.98 -1.32
N GLU A 68 3.79 32.21 -1.98
CA GLU A 68 4.97 31.36 -1.86
C GLU A 68 5.46 31.32 -0.41
N LEU A 69 5.49 32.48 0.27
CA LEU A 69 5.99 32.59 1.63
C LEU A 69 5.04 31.95 2.64
N ARG A 70 3.72 32.01 2.39
CA ARG A 70 2.72 31.30 3.21
C ARG A 70 2.91 29.79 3.13
N LEU A 71 3.06 29.25 1.93
CA LEU A 71 3.29 27.82 1.71
C LEU A 71 4.65 27.39 2.28
N ALA A 72 5.69 28.21 2.14
CA ALA A 72 7.00 27.96 2.74
C ALA A 72 6.94 27.91 4.28
N LEU A 73 6.16 28.79 4.93
CA LEU A 73 5.93 28.73 6.37
C LEU A 73 5.23 27.44 6.80
N VAL A 74 4.22 26.98 6.05
CA VAL A 74 3.54 25.71 6.35
C VAL A 74 4.50 24.52 6.18
N VAL A 75 5.34 24.52 5.15
CA VAL A 75 6.40 23.51 5.00
C VAL A 75 7.39 23.58 6.15
N ALA A 76 7.80 24.79 6.58
CA ALA A 76 8.71 24.97 7.71
C ALA A 76 8.10 24.45 9.02
N ILE A 77 6.79 24.64 9.24
CA ILE A 77 6.05 24.05 10.35
C ILE A 77 6.05 22.51 10.25
N GLY A 78 5.82 21.96 9.05
CA GLY A 78 5.92 20.52 8.80
C GLY A 78 7.30 19.97 9.14
N ILE A 79 8.38 20.64 8.72
CA ILE A 79 9.76 20.28 9.03
C ILE A 79 10.03 20.39 10.54
N ALA A 80 9.52 21.43 11.21
CA ALA A 80 9.64 21.58 12.66
C ALA A 80 8.95 20.43 13.40
N LEU A 81 7.76 20.01 12.97
CA LEU A 81 7.08 18.82 13.50
C LEU A 81 7.92 17.55 13.32
N LEU A 82 8.53 17.35 12.15
CA LEU A 82 9.45 16.23 11.90
C LEU A 82 10.66 16.28 12.85
N ALA A 83 11.30 17.45 12.98
CA ALA A 83 12.49 17.63 13.80
C ALA A 83 12.22 17.43 15.30
N VAL A 84 11.13 18.03 15.81
CA VAL A 84 10.70 17.83 17.21
C VAL A 84 10.31 16.37 17.42
N GLY A 85 9.56 15.77 16.49
CA GLY A 85 9.14 14.39 16.60
C GLY A 85 10.32 13.41 16.57
N PHE A 86 11.36 13.72 15.80
CA PHE A 86 12.61 12.96 15.78
C PHE A 86 13.41 13.12 17.08
N ARG A 87 13.49 14.35 17.62
CA ARG A 87 14.18 14.62 18.89
C ARG A 87 13.49 13.94 20.08
N THR A 88 12.15 13.87 20.07
CA THR A 88 11.35 13.28 21.15
C THR A 88 11.19 11.76 21.02
N ARG A 89 11.77 11.13 19.98
CA ARG A 89 11.59 9.69 19.68
C ARG A 89 12.00 8.76 20.84
N GLU A 90 13.01 9.12 21.63
CA GLU A 90 13.55 8.28 22.70
C GLU A 90 12.80 8.48 24.02
N SER A 91 12.32 9.71 24.28
CA SER A 91 11.62 10.03 25.53
C SER A 91 10.11 9.75 25.47
N ARG A 92 9.46 9.97 24.32
CA ARG A 92 8.03 9.69 24.11
C ARG A 92 7.80 9.17 22.67
N PRO A 93 8.02 7.87 22.42
CA PRO A 93 8.01 7.31 21.07
C PRO A 93 6.68 7.54 20.34
N ASP A 94 5.54 7.22 20.96
CA ASP A 94 4.22 7.37 20.32
C ASP A 94 3.91 8.82 19.94
N PHE A 95 4.30 9.76 20.80
CA PHE A 95 4.13 11.19 20.53
C PHE A 95 5.04 11.64 19.39
N GLY A 96 6.29 11.20 19.37
CA GLY A 96 7.23 11.49 18.30
C GLY A 96 6.77 10.96 16.94
N LEU A 97 6.21 9.75 16.90
CA LEU A 97 5.65 9.15 15.69
C LEU A 97 4.43 9.92 15.18
N ALA A 98 3.53 10.34 16.07
CA ALA A 98 2.37 11.14 15.69
C ALA A 98 2.79 12.51 15.13
N LEU A 99 3.77 13.17 15.75
CA LEU A 99 4.30 14.46 15.30
C LEU A 99 4.97 14.34 13.93
N GLN A 100 5.75 13.27 13.72
CA GLN A 100 6.41 13.02 12.45
C GLN A 100 5.40 12.67 11.34
N GLY A 101 4.41 11.83 11.61
CA GLY A 101 3.33 11.54 10.66
C GLY A 101 2.54 12.80 10.28
N GLY A 102 2.25 13.66 11.27
CA GLY A 102 1.65 14.97 11.04
C GLY A 102 2.51 15.87 10.16
N GLY A 103 3.80 15.96 10.43
CA GLY A 103 4.74 16.74 9.61
C GLY A 103 4.79 16.26 8.15
N ILE A 104 4.86 14.95 7.92
CA ILE A 104 4.80 14.36 6.57
C ILE A 104 3.49 14.74 5.87
N ALA A 105 2.35 14.56 6.55
CA ALA A 105 1.03 14.89 6.00
C ALA A 105 0.89 16.39 5.67
N THR A 106 1.37 17.27 6.55
CA THR A 106 1.38 18.73 6.31
C THR A 106 2.18 19.07 5.06
N ILE A 107 3.37 18.48 4.87
CA ILE A 107 4.18 18.73 3.68
C ILE A 107 3.46 18.20 2.42
N TYR A 108 2.90 16.99 2.44
CA TYR A 108 2.11 16.45 1.34
C TYR A 108 0.95 17.40 0.96
N LEU A 109 0.13 17.79 1.92
CA LEU A 109 -1.02 18.68 1.67
C LEU A 109 -0.58 20.04 1.12
N THR A 110 0.56 20.56 1.58
CA THR A 110 1.07 21.85 1.12
C THR A 110 1.58 21.78 -0.32
N VAL A 111 2.34 20.73 -0.68
CA VAL A 111 2.79 20.51 -2.06
C VAL A 111 1.59 20.30 -2.99
N PHE A 112 0.58 19.55 -2.53
CA PHE A 112 -0.66 19.35 -3.27
C PHE A 112 -1.40 20.67 -3.51
N ALA A 113 -1.58 21.49 -2.48
CA ALA A 113 -2.22 22.79 -2.58
C ALA A 113 -1.44 23.72 -3.53
N ALA A 114 -0.11 23.76 -3.42
CA ALA A 114 0.75 24.57 -4.26
C ALA A 114 0.60 24.21 -5.75
N ALA A 115 0.54 22.91 -6.07
CA ALA A 115 0.42 22.42 -7.44
C ALA A 115 -1.00 22.56 -8.00
N LYS A 116 -2.03 22.13 -7.25
CA LYS A 116 -3.41 22.02 -7.77
C LYS A 116 -4.25 23.27 -7.54
N LEU A 117 -4.14 23.91 -6.37
CA LEU A 117 -4.99 25.06 -6.00
C LEU A 117 -4.39 26.38 -6.48
N TYR A 118 -3.06 26.51 -6.41
CA TYR A 118 -2.38 27.78 -6.74
C TYR A 118 -1.55 27.72 -8.02
N ALA A 119 -1.41 26.55 -8.65
CA ALA A 119 -0.64 26.36 -9.89
C ALA A 119 0.78 26.96 -9.86
N LEU A 120 1.44 26.94 -8.70
CA LEU A 120 2.77 27.55 -8.52
C LEU A 120 3.85 26.90 -9.40
N PHE A 121 3.72 25.62 -9.69
CA PHE A 121 4.70 24.86 -10.48
C PHE A 121 4.04 23.71 -11.26
N PRO A 122 4.73 23.17 -12.29
CA PRO A 122 4.20 22.09 -13.11
C PRO A 122 3.88 20.83 -12.29
N VAL A 123 2.83 20.10 -12.68
CA VAL A 123 2.39 18.86 -12.01
C VAL A 123 3.50 17.81 -11.92
N VAL A 124 4.41 17.76 -12.90
CA VAL A 124 5.59 16.88 -12.88
C VAL A 124 6.50 17.19 -11.69
N ALA A 125 6.74 18.47 -11.41
CA ALA A 125 7.54 18.89 -10.25
C ALA A 125 6.86 18.51 -8.93
N ALA A 126 5.51 18.57 -8.88
CA ALA A 126 4.74 18.08 -7.74
C ALA A 126 4.99 16.60 -7.48
N PHE A 127 4.85 15.75 -8.50
CA PHE A 127 5.10 14.31 -8.36
C PHE A 127 6.52 14.02 -7.87
N VAL A 128 7.53 14.69 -8.43
CA VAL A 128 8.93 14.52 -7.99
C VAL A 128 9.10 14.91 -6.52
N LEU A 129 8.58 16.07 -6.11
CA LEU A 129 8.69 16.54 -4.73
C LEU A 129 7.99 15.59 -3.76
N MET A 130 6.82 15.06 -4.14
CA MET A 130 6.09 14.07 -3.35
C MET A 130 6.85 12.76 -3.21
N ILE A 131 7.55 12.29 -4.26
CA ILE A 131 8.45 11.12 -4.16
C ILE A 131 9.58 11.40 -3.17
N VAL A 132 10.18 12.60 -3.22
CA VAL A 132 11.26 12.99 -2.30
C VAL A 132 10.73 12.99 -0.86
N VAL A 133 9.55 13.56 -0.60
CA VAL A 133 8.92 13.55 0.72
C VAL A 133 8.63 12.12 1.19
N CYS A 134 8.11 11.26 0.31
CA CYS A 134 7.91 9.84 0.59
C CYS A 134 9.23 9.16 0.97
N ALA A 135 10.28 9.37 0.18
CA ALA A 135 11.59 8.78 0.39
C ALA A 135 12.22 9.23 1.72
N LEU A 136 12.12 10.51 2.06
CA LEU A 136 12.57 11.05 3.35
C LEU A 136 11.76 10.46 4.52
N GLY A 137 10.43 10.36 4.38
CA GLY A 137 9.57 9.72 5.37
C GLY A 137 9.92 8.24 5.57
N CYS A 138 10.20 7.51 4.48
CA CYS A 138 10.66 6.13 4.52
C CYS A 138 12.05 6.00 5.14
N ALA A 139 12.96 6.92 4.85
CA ALA A 139 14.28 6.95 5.48
C ALA A 139 14.15 7.13 6.99
N LEU A 140 13.30 8.05 7.45
CA LEU A 140 12.99 8.22 8.88
C LEU A 140 12.36 6.96 9.49
N ALA A 141 11.46 6.31 8.77
CA ALA A 141 10.83 5.06 9.19
C ALA A 141 11.84 3.92 9.34
N LEU A 142 12.79 3.79 8.41
CA LEU A 142 13.87 2.81 8.46
C LEU A 142 14.84 3.09 9.61
N LEU A 143 15.23 4.36 9.82
CA LEU A 143 16.11 4.78 10.92
C LEU A 143 15.50 4.48 12.29
N GLN A 144 14.18 4.63 12.42
CA GLN A 144 13.45 4.40 13.67
C GLN A 144 12.85 3.00 13.77
N ARG A 145 13.03 2.15 12.75
CA ARG A 145 12.36 0.84 12.60
C ARG A 145 10.84 0.90 12.87
N SER A 146 10.20 1.99 12.45
CA SER A 146 8.78 2.25 12.72
C SER A 146 7.91 1.94 11.51
N GLN A 147 7.06 0.91 11.66
CA GLN A 147 6.07 0.56 10.64
C GLN A 147 5.04 1.65 10.43
N ALA A 148 4.63 2.33 11.51
CA ALA A 148 3.61 3.39 11.45
C ALA A 148 4.06 4.55 10.55
N LEU A 149 5.34 4.96 10.63
CA LEU A 149 5.88 6.03 9.79
C LEU A 149 5.99 5.63 8.32
N ALA A 150 6.37 4.38 8.06
CA ALA A 150 6.40 3.89 6.68
C ALA A 150 4.99 3.90 6.08
N VAL A 151 4.00 3.40 6.83
CA VAL A 151 2.61 3.38 6.39
C VAL A 151 2.08 4.79 6.15
N THR A 152 2.35 5.77 7.02
CA THR A 152 1.91 7.16 6.79
C THR A 152 2.58 7.79 5.57
N ALA A 153 3.89 7.58 5.38
CA ALA A 153 4.62 8.09 4.23
C ALA A 153 4.09 7.52 2.90
N PHE A 154 3.86 6.20 2.84
CA PHE A 154 3.32 5.53 1.66
C PHE A 154 1.84 5.80 1.44
N ALA A 155 1.02 5.88 2.50
CA ALA A 155 -0.39 6.24 2.38
C ALA A 155 -0.55 7.63 1.75
N GLY A 156 0.25 8.60 2.21
CA GLY A 156 0.33 9.92 1.58
C GLY A 156 0.79 9.82 0.13
N GLY A 157 1.87 9.06 -0.13
CA GLY A 157 2.42 8.85 -1.47
C GLY A 157 1.41 8.27 -2.46
N PHE A 158 0.71 7.20 -2.09
CA PHE A 158 -0.32 6.58 -2.93
C PHE A 158 -1.58 7.43 -3.09
N ALA A 159 -1.88 8.35 -2.17
CA ALA A 159 -2.99 9.29 -2.34
C ALA A 159 -2.70 10.36 -3.41
N VAL A 160 -1.43 10.69 -3.66
CA VAL A 160 -1.03 11.81 -4.55
C VAL A 160 -1.67 11.74 -5.94
N PRO A 161 -1.59 10.61 -6.69
CA PRO A 161 -2.16 10.57 -8.01
C PRO A 161 -3.68 10.66 -7.99
N LEU A 162 -4.38 10.10 -6.98
CA LEU A 162 -5.83 10.27 -6.88
C LEU A 162 -6.21 11.74 -6.70
N LEU A 163 -5.39 12.48 -5.95
CA LEU A 163 -5.63 13.90 -5.69
C LEU A 163 -5.26 14.77 -6.90
N LEU A 164 -4.17 14.46 -7.61
CA LEU A 164 -3.64 15.27 -8.71
C LEU A 164 -4.13 14.88 -10.12
N ALA A 165 -4.54 13.62 -10.35
CA ALA A 165 -4.82 13.11 -11.70
C ALA A 165 -6.08 13.69 -12.36
N SER A 166 -6.96 14.38 -11.62
CA SER A 166 -8.23 14.89 -12.14
C SER A 166 -8.13 16.08 -13.12
N GLY A 167 -6.94 16.45 -13.63
CA GLY A 167 -6.84 17.70 -14.40
C GLY A 167 -5.76 17.85 -15.48
N SER A 168 -4.71 17.02 -15.57
CA SER A 168 -3.64 17.28 -16.58
C SER A 168 -2.54 16.21 -16.75
N GLY A 169 -2.47 15.16 -15.92
CA GLY A 169 -1.40 14.16 -16.01
C GLY A 169 -1.68 13.07 -17.04
N THR A 170 -0.70 12.71 -17.87
CA THR A 170 -0.77 11.49 -18.69
C THR A 170 -0.85 10.26 -17.79
N ILE A 171 -1.70 9.28 -18.11
CA ILE A 171 -1.83 8.03 -17.33
C ILE A 171 -0.49 7.32 -17.13
N VAL A 172 0.40 7.39 -18.12
CA VAL A 172 1.76 6.88 -18.05
C VAL A 172 2.53 7.45 -16.85
N MET A 173 2.39 8.75 -16.56
CA MET A 173 3.06 9.37 -15.41
C MET A 173 2.55 8.79 -14.08
N VAL A 174 1.23 8.57 -13.99
CA VAL A 174 0.61 7.97 -12.81
C VAL A 174 1.15 6.55 -12.60
N PHE A 175 1.17 5.72 -13.65
CA PHE A 175 1.70 4.36 -13.57
C PHE A 175 3.18 4.33 -13.19
N VAL A 176 4.02 5.17 -13.81
CA VAL A 176 5.44 5.28 -13.45
C VAL A 176 5.60 5.67 -11.98
N TYR A 177 4.81 6.62 -11.49
CA TYR A 177 4.84 7.03 -10.10
C TYR A 177 4.47 5.88 -9.14
N TYR A 178 3.39 5.13 -9.40
CA TYR A 178 3.03 3.94 -8.62
C TYR A 178 4.11 2.86 -8.68
N THR A 179 4.74 2.65 -9.84
CA THR A 179 5.84 1.70 -9.98
C THR A 179 7.05 2.10 -9.14
N ILE A 180 7.40 3.39 -9.08
CA ILE A 180 8.48 3.89 -8.21
C ILE A 180 8.15 3.64 -6.74
N LEU A 181 6.92 3.90 -6.30
CA LEU A 181 6.49 3.59 -4.94
C LEU A 181 6.56 2.08 -4.65
N ASN A 182 6.11 1.24 -5.58
CA ASN A 182 6.19 -0.21 -5.44
C ASN A 182 7.65 -0.72 -5.36
N LEU A 183 8.55 -0.14 -6.15
CA LEU A 183 9.99 -0.42 -6.05
C LEU A 183 10.56 0.02 -4.71
N ALA A 184 10.11 1.13 -4.14
CA ALA A 184 10.51 1.55 -2.80
C ALA A 184 10.03 0.56 -1.72
N ILE A 185 8.80 0.04 -1.83
CA ILE A 185 8.30 -1.03 -0.95
C ILE A 185 9.19 -2.28 -1.07
N LEU A 186 9.50 -2.70 -2.31
CA LEU A 186 10.37 -3.84 -2.57
C LEU A 186 11.76 -3.66 -1.95
N PHE A 187 12.34 -2.46 -2.09
CA PHE A 187 13.63 -2.11 -1.48
C PHE A 187 13.58 -2.17 0.05
N ILE A 188 12.50 -1.64 0.66
CA ILE A 188 12.30 -1.71 2.11
C ILE A 188 12.13 -3.17 2.56
N ALA A 189 11.40 -3.99 1.81
CA ALA A 189 11.17 -5.40 2.11
C ALA A 189 12.47 -6.23 2.16
N GLN A 190 13.53 -5.81 1.45
CA GLN A 190 14.85 -6.43 1.55
C GLN A 190 15.50 -6.22 2.93
N ARG A 191 15.22 -5.10 3.61
CA ARG A 191 15.80 -4.76 4.91
C ARG A 191 14.88 -5.05 6.08
N GLN A 192 13.57 -4.93 5.87
CA GLN A 192 12.53 -5.06 6.88
C GLN A 192 11.27 -5.68 6.28
N ALA A 193 10.90 -6.87 6.74
CA ALA A 193 9.73 -7.60 6.27
C ALA A 193 8.45 -7.10 6.97
N TRP A 194 8.01 -5.87 6.67
CA TRP A 194 6.79 -5.31 7.26
C TRP A 194 5.56 -5.67 6.42
N ARG A 195 4.80 -6.66 6.91
CA ARG A 195 3.58 -7.16 6.23
C ARG A 195 2.58 -6.06 5.91
N VAL A 196 2.30 -5.19 6.87
CA VAL A 196 1.31 -4.11 6.73
C VAL A 196 1.68 -3.19 5.56
N LEU A 197 2.97 -2.90 5.38
CA LEU A 197 3.42 -2.03 4.30
C LEU A 197 3.17 -2.64 2.92
N ASN A 198 3.47 -3.94 2.78
CA ASN A 198 3.24 -4.68 1.55
C ASN A 198 1.73 -4.75 1.21
N LEU A 199 0.87 -4.94 2.21
CA LEU A 199 -0.58 -4.95 2.00
C LEU A 199 -1.11 -3.57 1.58
N VAL A 200 -0.65 -2.49 2.25
CA VAL A 200 -1.04 -1.12 1.88
C VAL A 200 -0.67 -0.83 0.42
N GLY A 201 0.56 -1.16 0.02
CA GLY A 201 0.96 -1.02 -1.37
C GLY A 201 0.12 -1.85 -2.32
N PHE A 202 -0.12 -3.12 -1.97
CA PHE A 202 -0.88 -4.05 -2.80
C PHE A 202 -2.29 -3.52 -3.06
N PHE A 203 -3.03 -3.19 -2.01
CA PHE A 203 -4.39 -2.69 -2.13
C PHE A 203 -4.44 -1.32 -2.83
N ALA A 204 -3.49 -0.43 -2.56
CA ALA A 204 -3.42 0.86 -3.26
C ALA A 204 -3.18 0.66 -4.76
N THR A 205 -2.19 -0.17 -5.13
CA THR A 205 -1.80 -0.38 -6.53
C THR A 205 -2.90 -1.08 -7.32
N PHE A 206 -3.36 -2.24 -6.85
CA PHE A 206 -4.37 -3.02 -7.55
C PHE A 206 -5.75 -2.36 -7.46
N GLY A 207 -6.07 -1.69 -6.36
CA GLY A 207 -7.31 -0.91 -6.22
C GLY A 207 -7.39 0.23 -7.23
N VAL A 208 -6.29 0.98 -7.42
CA VAL A 208 -6.23 2.07 -8.40
C VAL A 208 -6.23 1.54 -9.82
N ALA A 209 -5.48 0.47 -10.09
CA ALA A 209 -5.51 -0.21 -11.39
C ALA A 209 -6.93 -0.66 -11.76
N THR A 210 -7.67 -1.21 -10.80
CA THR A 210 -9.06 -1.64 -10.97
C THR A 210 -9.99 -0.45 -11.20
N LEU A 211 -9.91 0.57 -10.33
CA LEU A 211 -10.75 1.75 -10.42
C LEU A 211 -10.56 2.49 -11.75
N TRP A 212 -9.32 2.68 -12.18
CA TRP A 212 -9.02 3.29 -13.46
C TRP A 212 -9.44 2.38 -14.63
N GLY A 213 -9.16 1.08 -14.53
CA GLY A 213 -9.49 0.10 -15.57
C GLY A 213 -10.98 -0.03 -15.87
N THR A 214 -11.85 0.19 -14.89
CA THR A 214 -13.31 0.12 -15.08
C THR A 214 -13.96 1.44 -15.48
N THR A 215 -13.33 2.58 -15.18
CA THR A 215 -13.96 3.91 -15.37
C THR A 215 -13.37 4.71 -16.53
N SER A 216 -12.09 4.51 -16.85
CA SER A 216 -11.32 5.44 -17.67
C SER A 216 -10.43 4.76 -18.70
N TYR A 217 -10.55 3.45 -18.87
CA TYR A 217 -9.71 2.69 -19.80
C TYR A 217 -9.97 3.08 -21.26
N GLN A 218 -8.89 3.34 -21.99
CA GLN A 218 -8.91 3.52 -23.44
C GLN A 218 -7.97 2.52 -24.12
N PRO A 219 -8.31 2.00 -25.32
CA PRO A 219 -7.46 1.06 -26.06
C PRO A 219 -6.05 1.60 -26.37
N THR A 220 -5.89 2.92 -26.45
CA THR A 220 -4.61 3.61 -26.65
C THR A 220 -3.63 3.42 -25.48
N ASP A 221 -4.15 3.19 -24.27
CA ASP A 221 -3.35 3.04 -23.05
C ASP A 221 -2.95 1.59 -22.77
N PHE A 222 -3.32 0.66 -23.66
CA PHE A 222 -3.07 -0.78 -23.50
C PHE A 222 -1.61 -1.09 -23.15
N VAL A 223 -0.65 -0.49 -23.86
CA VAL A 223 0.78 -0.76 -23.64
C VAL A 223 1.22 -0.28 -22.26
N ALA A 224 0.76 0.88 -21.83
CA ALA A 224 1.07 1.46 -20.53
C ALA A 224 0.46 0.61 -19.40
N ALA A 225 -0.81 0.22 -19.53
CA ALA A 225 -1.51 -0.62 -18.58
C ALA A 225 -0.87 -2.03 -18.48
N GLN A 226 -0.53 -2.63 -19.62
CA GLN A 226 0.14 -3.93 -19.68
C GLN A 226 1.51 -3.90 -19.01
N GLY A 227 2.33 -2.89 -19.32
CA GLY A 227 3.64 -2.70 -18.70
C GLY A 227 3.54 -2.48 -17.19
N PHE A 228 2.60 -1.64 -16.76
CA PHE A 228 2.34 -1.38 -15.35
C PHE A 228 1.89 -2.63 -14.59
N LEU A 229 0.99 -3.43 -15.16
CA LEU A 229 0.49 -4.65 -14.54
C LEU A 229 1.60 -5.70 -14.41
N ILE A 230 2.38 -5.92 -15.47
CA ILE A 230 3.52 -6.85 -15.44
C ILE A 230 4.52 -6.40 -14.36
N ALA A 231 4.93 -5.12 -14.38
CA ALA A 231 5.86 -4.59 -13.41
C ALA A 231 5.34 -4.76 -11.97
N SER A 232 4.07 -4.44 -11.73
CA SER A 232 3.45 -4.56 -10.40
C SER A 232 3.40 -6.01 -9.94
N VAL A 233 2.95 -6.95 -10.77
CA VAL A 233 2.91 -8.38 -10.44
C VAL A 233 4.32 -8.90 -10.13
N LEU A 234 5.32 -8.57 -10.95
CA LEU A 234 6.72 -8.96 -10.71
C LEU A 234 7.24 -8.40 -9.39
N ILE A 235 6.97 -7.13 -9.09
CA ILE A 235 7.40 -6.49 -7.84
C ILE A 235 6.75 -7.18 -6.63
N TYR A 236 5.45 -7.47 -6.65
CA TYR A 236 4.77 -8.10 -5.52
C TYR A 236 5.16 -9.58 -5.35
N VAL A 237 5.36 -10.33 -6.44
CA VAL A 237 5.91 -11.69 -6.39
C VAL A 237 7.32 -11.68 -5.81
N ALA A 238 8.19 -10.76 -6.25
CA ALA A 238 9.53 -10.60 -5.71
C ALA A 238 9.49 -10.22 -4.21
N THR A 239 8.58 -9.32 -3.83
CA THR A 239 8.35 -8.92 -2.44
C THR A 239 7.92 -10.11 -1.58
N ALA A 240 7.02 -10.97 -2.08
CA ALA A 240 6.59 -12.17 -1.38
C ALA A 240 7.76 -13.16 -1.16
N VAL A 241 8.62 -13.33 -2.16
CA VAL A 241 9.83 -14.17 -2.06
C VAL A 241 10.83 -13.59 -1.05
N LEU A 242 11.03 -12.27 -1.05
CA LEU A 242 11.89 -11.60 -0.07
C LEU A 242 11.32 -11.69 1.35
N TYR A 243 10.01 -11.54 1.50
CA TYR A 243 9.33 -11.67 2.80
C TYR A 243 9.53 -13.07 3.36
N ALA A 244 9.33 -14.10 2.54
CA ALA A 244 9.58 -15.48 2.93
C ALA A 244 11.06 -15.75 3.28
N ARG A 245 12.03 -15.02 2.72
CA ARG A 245 13.46 -15.12 3.12
C ARG A 245 13.71 -14.56 4.51
N SER A 246 13.03 -13.48 4.86
CA SER A 246 13.34 -12.63 6.01
C SER A 246 12.59 -13.00 7.29
N THR A 247 11.67 -13.97 7.26
CA THR A 247 10.90 -14.43 8.45
C THR A 247 11.17 -15.91 8.73
N PRO A 248 12.20 -16.25 9.53
CA PRO A 248 12.43 -17.61 10.00
C PRO A 248 11.31 -18.01 10.97
N GLY A 249 10.39 -18.86 10.52
CA GLY A 249 9.33 -19.42 11.37
C GLY A 249 9.75 -20.74 12.01
N ARG A 250 9.31 -21.00 13.24
CA ARG A 250 9.58 -22.25 14.01
C ARG A 250 8.97 -23.51 13.38
N LEU A 251 8.13 -23.36 12.34
CA LEU A 251 7.43 -24.41 11.57
C LEU A 251 7.69 -24.30 10.04
N GLY A 252 8.71 -23.55 9.62
CA GLY A 252 8.89 -23.11 8.24
C GLY A 252 8.47 -21.65 8.07
N ASN A 253 9.13 -20.94 7.17
CA ASN A 253 8.93 -19.51 6.97
C ASN A 253 7.44 -19.22 6.72
N VAL A 254 6.87 -18.29 7.49
CA VAL A 254 5.47 -17.89 7.33
C VAL A 254 5.34 -17.25 5.95
N VAL A 255 4.78 -18.01 5.01
CA VAL A 255 4.42 -17.50 3.71
C VAL A 255 3.22 -16.60 3.92
N ASP A 256 3.34 -15.33 3.53
CA ASP A 256 2.16 -14.48 3.49
C ASP A 256 1.31 -14.92 2.28
N THR A 257 0.39 -15.85 2.54
CA THR A 257 -0.55 -16.39 1.55
C THR A 257 -1.27 -15.27 0.80
N THR A 258 -1.58 -14.15 1.47
CA THR A 258 -2.21 -12.99 0.84
C THR A 258 -1.31 -12.34 -0.21
N LEU A 259 0.00 -12.24 0.04
CA LEU A 259 0.96 -11.67 -0.92
C LEU A 259 1.33 -12.64 -2.04
N LEU A 260 1.12 -13.95 -1.86
CA LEU A 260 1.38 -14.94 -2.90
C LEU A 260 0.19 -15.07 -3.87
N PHE A 261 -1.02 -15.19 -3.30
CA PHE A 261 -2.27 -15.35 -4.04
C PHE A 261 -2.86 -14.01 -4.51
N GLY A 262 -2.63 -12.92 -3.78
CA GLY A 262 -3.16 -11.60 -4.11
C GLY A 262 -2.73 -11.14 -5.51
N PRO A 263 -1.42 -11.09 -5.82
CA PRO A 263 -0.93 -10.70 -7.14
C PRO A 263 -1.34 -11.68 -8.24
N ALA A 264 -1.47 -12.97 -7.93
CA ALA A 264 -1.99 -13.98 -8.87
C ALA A 264 -3.43 -13.65 -9.25
N LEU A 265 -4.32 -13.49 -8.27
CA LEU A 265 -5.75 -13.28 -8.49
C LEU A 265 -6.04 -11.89 -9.04
N ALA A 266 -5.52 -10.84 -8.40
CA ALA A 266 -5.75 -9.46 -8.82
C ALA A 266 -5.06 -9.16 -10.15
N GLY A 267 -3.82 -9.62 -10.33
CA GLY A 267 -3.09 -9.47 -11.59
C GLY A 267 -3.77 -10.21 -12.73
N PHE A 268 -4.15 -11.48 -12.53
CA PHE A 268 -4.84 -12.24 -13.56
C PHE A 268 -6.23 -11.68 -13.88
N GLY A 269 -7.00 -11.27 -12.87
CA GLY A 269 -8.31 -10.65 -13.06
C GLY A 269 -8.25 -9.38 -13.91
N LEU A 270 -7.31 -8.49 -13.61
CA LEU A 270 -7.08 -7.28 -14.41
C LEU A 270 -6.55 -7.60 -15.81
N GLN A 271 -5.68 -8.61 -15.94
CA GLN A 271 -5.15 -9.03 -17.23
C GLN A 271 -6.26 -9.60 -18.14
N VAL A 272 -7.18 -10.40 -17.59
CA VAL A 272 -8.33 -10.91 -18.35
C VAL A 272 -9.24 -9.78 -18.81
N GLY A 273 -9.47 -8.77 -17.96
CA GLY A 273 -10.21 -7.57 -18.34
C GLY A 273 -9.54 -6.79 -19.48
N LEU A 274 -8.20 -6.66 -19.44
CA LEU A 274 -7.44 -5.90 -20.43
C LEU A 274 -7.39 -6.56 -21.81
N VAL A 275 -7.45 -7.89 -21.87
CA VAL A 275 -7.31 -8.67 -23.11
C VAL A 275 -8.63 -9.33 -23.53
N HIS A 276 -9.77 -8.88 -22.98
CA HIS A 276 -11.06 -9.51 -23.28
C HIS A 276 -11.46 -9.41 -24.76
N ASP A 277 -11.06 -8.33 -25.44
CA ASP A 277 -11.37 -8.09 -26.84
C ASP A 277 -10.51 -8.88 -27.82
N ARG A 278 -9.44 -9.56 -27.35
CA ARG A 278 -8.53 -10.28 -28.24
C ARG A 278 -8.78 -11.78 -28.24
N PRO A 279 -8.77 -12.41 -29.43
CA PRO A 279 -8.90 -13.86 -29.52
C PRO A 279 -7.77 -14.53 -28.75
N PHE A 280 -8.14 -15.49 -27.88
CA PHE A 280 -7.24 -16.24 -27.00
C PHE A 280 -6.47 -15.43 -25.94
N GLY A 281 -6.78 -14.15 -25.76
CA GLY A 281 -6.09 -13.26 -24.83
C GLY A 281 -5.98 -13.77 -23.39
N SER A 282 -7.09 -14.27 -22.86
CA SER A 282 -7.19 -14.83 -21.51
C SER A 282 -6.40 -16.14 -21.36
N ALA A 283 -6.32 -16.96 -22.40
CA ALA A 283 -5.54 -18.19 -22.40
C ALA A 283 -4.02 -17.90 -22.38
N PHE A 284 -3.56 -16.94 -23.19
CA PHE A 284 -2.16 -16.50 -23.15
C PHE A 284 -1.79 -15.86 -21.81
N ALA A 285 -2.70 -15.10 -21.20
CA ALA A 285 -2.52 -14.57 -19.86
C ALA A 285 -2.35 -15.69 -18.82
N ALA A 286 -3.21 -16.71 -18.85
CA ALA A 286 -3.12 -17.85 -17.92
C ALA A 286 -1.78 -18.59 -18.07
N ILE A 287 -1.32 -18.80 -19.31
CA ILE A 287 -0.01 -19.41 -19.58
C ILE A 287 1.13 -18.51 -19.08
N GLY A 288 1.05 -17.18 -19.26
CA GLY A 288 2.04 -16.23 -18.77
C GLY A 288 2.17 -16.26 -17.24
N PHE A 289 1.05 -16.25 -16.52
CA PHE A 289 1.03 -16.39 -15.06
C PHE A 289 1.55 -17.77 -14.61
N ALA A 290 1.15 -18.86 -15.28
CA ALA A 290 1.68 -20.19 -15.00
C ALA A 290 3.21 -20.23 -15.16
N ALA A 291 3.74 -19.71 -16.27
CA ALA A 291 5.17 -19.65 -16.53
C ALA A 291 5.91 -18.82 -15.47
N LEU A 292 5.35 -17.69 -15.06
CA LEU A 292 5.92 -16.86 -14.00
C LEU A 292 6.02 -17.62 -12.67
N TYR A 293 4.90 -18.18 -12.18
CA TYR A 293 4.85 -18.82 -10.87
C TYR A 293 5.68 -20.13 -10.83
N LEU A 294 5.60 -20.95 -11.90
CA LEU A 294 6.43 -22.16 -12.03
C LEU A 294 7.91 -21.82 -12.19
N GLY A 295 8.25 -20.79 -12.96
CA GLY A 295 9.62 -20.33 -13.15
C GLY A 295 10.26 -19.85 -11.85
N VAL A 296 9.52 -19.06 -11.05
CA VAL A 296 9.99 -18.61 -9.73
C VAL A 296 10.15 -19.79 -8.78
N ALA A 297 9.20 -20.73 -8.75
CA ALA A 297 9.29 -21.94 -7.92
C ALA A 297 10.50 -22.81 -8.31
N ALA A 298 10.72 -23.03 -9.61
CA ALA A 298 11.87 -23.80 -10.10
C ALA A 298 13.20 -23.10 -9.75
N TRP A 299 13.24 -21.77 -9.83
CA TRP A 299 14.41 -20.99 -9.46
C TRP A 299 14.72 -21.08 -7.97
N THR A 300 13.74 -20.88 -7.09
CA THR A 300 13.92 -20.98 -5.64
C THR A 300 14.28 -22.41 -5.20
N MET A 301 13.73 -23.44 -5.86
CA MET A 301 14.10 -24.84 -5.66
C MET A 301 15.53 -25.16 -6.12
N ARG A 302 16.12 -24.40 -7.04
CA ARG A 302 17.50 -24.65 -7.47
C ARG A 302 18.53 -24.09 -6.49
N TYR A 303 18.19 -23.02 -5.78
CA TYR A 303 19.14 -22.30 -4.92
C TYR A 303 18.96 -22.55 -3.42
N ARG A 304 17.75 -22.85 -2.91
CA ARG A 304 17.46 -22.89 -1.46
C ARG A 304 16.24 -23.82 -1.14
N ARG A 305 16.35 -25.12 -1.40
CA ARG A 305 15.21 -26.08 -1.27
C ARG A 305 14.57 -26.12 0.11
N ASP A 306 15.39 -26.24 1.16
CA ASP A 306 14.87 -26.50 2.51
C ASP A 306 14.26 -25.27 3.17
N THR A 307 14.72 -24.08 2.79
CA THR A 307 14.23 -22.80 3.36
C THR A 307 12.87 -22.38 2.81
N PHE A 308 12.52 -22.76 1.57
CA PHE A 308 11.31 -22.27 0.87
C PHE A 308 10.29 -23.34 0.55
N ARG A 309 10.34 -24.51 1.19
CA ARG A 309 9.51 -25.65 0.80
C ARG A 309 8.01 -25.32 0.69
N VAL A 310 7.42 -24.71 1.73
CA VAL A 310 5.99 -24.32 1.75
C VAL A 310 5.66 -23.29 0.68
N MET A 311 6.53 -22.31 0.46
CA MET A 311 6.32 -21.30 -0.58
C MET A 311 6.38 -21.91 -1.98
N ASN A 312 7.34 -22.80 -2.22
CA ASN A 312 7.52 -23.46 -3.50
C ASN A 312 6.35 -24.41 -3.80
N GLU A 313 5.87 -25.17 -2.81
CA GLU A 313 4.67 -26.01 -2.93
C GLU A 313 3.44 -25.16 -3.27
N THR A 314 3.28 -24.00 -2.63
CA THR A 314 2.18 -23.06 -2.92
C THR A 314 2.30 -22.45 -4.32
N MET A 315 3.50 -22.02 -4.73
CA MET A 315 3.74 -21.47 -6.07
C MET A 315 3.51 -22.50 -7.18
N LEU A 316 3.91 -23.76 -6.94
CA LEU A 316 3.61 -24.87 -7.85
C LEU A 316 2.10 -25.10 -7.95
N ALA A 317 1.38 -25.13 -6.84
CA ALA A 317 -0.07 -25.27 -6.84
C ALA A 317 -0.77 -24.15 -7.63
N ILE A 318 -0.35 -22.90 -7.44
CA ILE A 318 -0.86 -21.74 -8.20
C ILE A 318 -0.54 -21.89 -9.68
N GLY A 319 0.70 -22.23 -10.03
CA GLY A 319 1.13 -22.42 -11.42
C GLY A 319 0.35 -23.53 -12.14
N ILE A 320 0.20 -24.69 -11.50
CA ILE A 320 -0.61 -25.82 -12.02
C ILE A 320 -2.09 -25.41 -12.17
N GLY A 321 -2.62 -24.65 -11.21
CA GLY A 321 -3.97 -24.08 -11.30
C GLY A 321 -4.15 -23.22 -12.55
N PHE A 322 -3.21 -22.32 -12.84
CA PHE A 322 -3.25 -21.50 -14.06
C PHE A 322 -3.09 -22.30 -15.35
N VAL A 323 -2.23 -23.33 -15.37
CA VAL A 323 -2.14 -24.25 -16.53
C VAL A 323 -3.47 -24.93 -16.79
N THR A 324 -4.12 -25.41 -15.72
CA THR A 324 -5.43 -26.07 -15.81
C THR A 324 -6.51 -25.11 -16.32
N LEU A 325 -6.48 -23.85 -15.88
CA LEU A 325 -7.40 -22.80 -16.33
C LEU A 325 -7.17 -22.37 -17.79
N ALA A 326 -5.97 -22.52 -18.33
CA ALA A 326 -5.68 -22.14 -19.71
C ALA A 326 -6.50 -22.95 -20.73
N VAL A 327 -6.73 -24.23 -20.48
CA VAL A 327 -7.50 -25.13 -21.36
C VAL A 327 -8.96 -24.68 -21.54
N PRO A 328 -9.78 -24.52 -20.47
CA PRO A 328 -11.16 -24.05 -20.62
C PRO A 328 -11.23 -22.62 -21.15
N LEU A 329 -10.28 -21.73 -20.84
CA LEU A 329 -10.27 -20.37 -21.40
C LEU A 329 -9.98 -20.36 -22.90
N ALA A 330 -9.09 -21.23 -23.39
CA ALA A 330 -8.80 -21.38 -24.82
C ALA A 330 -9.98 -21.98 -25.59
N LEU A 331 -10.68 -22.94 -24.99
CA LEU A 331 -11.87 -23.57 -25.59
C LEU A 331 -13.09 -22.63 -25.53
N GLY A 332 -13.31 -21.94 -24.41
CA GLY A 332 -14.39 -20.96 -24.25
C GLY A 332 -14.32 -19.83 -25.27
N ALA A 333 -13.12 -19.35 -25.60
CA ALA A 333 -12.91 -18.36 -26.65
C ALA A 333 -13.35 -18.81 -28.06
N ARG A 334 -13.41 -20.13 -28.32
CA ARG A 334 -13.89 -20.68 -29.60
C ARG A 334 -15.41 -20.70 -29.70
N TRP A 335 -16.12 -20.80 -28.57
CA TRP A 335 -17.58 -20.84 -28.54
C TRP A 335 -18.22 -19.45 -28.61
N THR A 336 -17.52 -18.40 -28.17
CA THR A 336 -18.01 -17.01 -28.26
C THR A 336 -17.67 -16.30 -29.58
N SER A 337 -16.77 -16.86 -30.41
CA SER A 337 -16.37 -16.28 -31.70
C SER A 337 -17.02 -16.95 -32.92
N ALA A 338 -17.88 -17.96 -32.72
CA ALA A 338 -18.60 -18.70 -33.76
C ALA A 338 -20.10 -18.32 -33.72
#